data_AF-A0A497FR29-F1
#
_entry.id   AF-A0A497FR29-F1
#
_cell.length_a   1.000
_cell.length_b   1.000
_cell.length_c   1.000
_cell.angle_alpha   90.00
_cell.angle_beta   90.00
_cell.angle_gamma   90.00
#
_symmetry.space_group_name_H-M   'P 1'
#
loop_
_entity.id
_entity.type
_entity.pdbx_description
1 polymer ?
#
loop_
_entity_poly.entity_id
_entity_poly.type
_entity_poly.pdbx_seq_one_letter_code
_entity_poly.pdbx_strand_id
1 'polypeptide(L)'
;MLTHSDILKLREWSERNNTKVVFKFKDYPYRLVIEKMIKSQDRDGRTVEWTRAFGTKRPHQVIASLPIEEIVIIYKNTGEEEKVNLKQLLKKIS
;
A
#
# COMPACT_ATOMS: atom_id res chain seq x y z
N MET A 1 -16.26 0.01 0.62
CA MET A 1 -15.39 0.80 1.49
C MET A 1 -14.29 -0.12 2.01
N LEU A 2 -13.03 0.31 2.00
CA LEU A 2 -11.92 -0.56 2.42
C LEU A 2 -11.80 -0.55 3.95
N THR A 3 -11.76 -1.73 4.56
CA THR A 3 -11.81 -1.93 6.00
C THR A 3 -10.45 -2.28 6.58
N HIS A 4 -10.34 -2.33 7.92
CA HIS A 4 -9.15 -2.86 8.57
C HIS A 4 -8.88 -4.33 8.20
N SER A 5 -9.93 -5.16 8.07
CA SER A 5 -9.78 -6.56 7.66
C SER A 5 -9.20 -6.69 6.26
N ASP A 6 -9.60 -5.83 5.32
CA ASP A 6 -9.06 -5.82 3.96
C ASP A 6 -7.56 -5.48 3.95
N ILE A 7 -7.12 -4.56 4.81
CA ILE A 7 -5.69 -4.26 4.98
C ILE A 7 -4.91 -5.48 5.51
N LEU A 8 -5.47 -6.20 6.48
CA LEU A 8 -4.82 -7.39 7.04
C LEU A 8 -4.71 -8.50 5.98
N LYS A 9 -5.80 -8.77 5.24
CA LYS A 9 -5.79 -9.69 4.10
C LYS A 9 -4.76 -9.31 3.05
N LEU A 10 -4.65 -8.02 2.74
CA LEU A 10 -3.67 -7.51 1.78
C LEU A 10 -2.23 -7.71 2.29
N ARG A 11 -1.97 -7.49 3.58
CA ARG A 11 -0.67 -7.74 4.21
C ARG A 11 -0.31 -9.22 4.18
N GLU A 12 -1.24 -10.09 4.54
CA GLU A 12 -1.05 -11.55 4.49
C GLU A 12 -0.81 -12.04 3.06
N TRP A 13 -1.63 -11.59 2.11
CA TRP A 13 -1.44 -11.91 0.70
C TRP A 13 -0.07 -11.45 0.20
N SER A 14 0.36 -10.24 0.59
CA SER A 14 1.66 -9.71 0.19
C SER A 14 2.82 -10.50 0.77
N GLU A 15 2.71 -10.95 2.03
CA GLU A 15 3.70 -11.84 2.66
C GLU A 15 3.75 -13.20 1.95
N ARG A 16 2.60 -13.84 1.70
CA ARG A 16 2.53 -15.16 1.04
C ARG A 16 3.09 -15.16 -0.37
N ASN A 17 2.87 -14.08 -1.13
CA ASN A 17 3.31 -13.98 -2.53
C ASN A 17 4.67 -13.26 -2.69
N ASN A 18 5.33 -12.90 -1.59
CA ASN A 18 6.55 -12.08 -1.57
C ASN A 18 6.42 -10.81 -2.43
N THR A 19 5.29 -10.11 -2.31
CA THR A 19 5.01 -8.88 -3.05
C THR A 19 5.13 -7.64 -2.16
N LYS A 20 5.31 -6.48 -2.81
CA LYS A 20 5.22 -5.16 -2.20
C LYS A 20 4.15 -4.37 -2.94
N VAL A 21 3.08 -4.00 -2.23
CA VAL A 21 2.01 -3.15 -2.75
C VAL A 21 2.28 -1.70 -2.33
N VAL A 22 2.34 -0.81 -3.30
CA VAL A 22 2.65 0.62 -3.10
C VAL A 22 1.46 1.45 -3.55
N PHE A 23 0.91 2.24 -2.63
CA PHE A 23 -0.08 3.26 -2.92
C PHE A 23 0.63 4.61 -3.03
N LYS A 24 0.55 5.23 -4.21
CA LYS A 24 0.96 6.61 -4.46
C LYS A 24 -0.28 7.49 -4.41
N PHE A 25 -0.19 8.60 -3.70
CA PHE A 25 -1.30 9.53 -3.54
C PHE A 25 -1.01 10.83 -4.28
N LYS A 26 -2.05 11.40 -4.89
CA LYS A 26 -1.96 12.62 -5.67
C LYS A 26 -1.51 13.78 -4.78
N ASP A 27 -0.52 14.54 -5.24
CA ASP A 27 0.03 15.72 -4.56
C ASP A 27 0.49 15.47 -3.11
N TYR A 28 0.84 14.22 -2.77
CA TYR A 28 1.29 13.84 -1.42
C TYR A 28 2.75 13.37 -1.42
N PRO A 29 3.56 13.72 -0.40
CA PRO A 29 4.99 13.39 -0.39
C PRO A 29 5.27 11.95 0.07
N TYR A 30 4.29 11.27 0.68
CA TYR A 30 4.47 9.94 1.24
C TYR A 30 3.66 8.88 0.50
N ARG A 31 4.13 7.64 0.58
CA ARG A 31 3.52 6.44 -0.01
C ARG A 31 3.16 5.49 1.11
N LEU A 32 2.00 4.85 0.99
CA LEU A 32 1.63 3.73 1.85
C LEU A 32 2.13 2.44 1.21
N VAL A 33 2.92 1.66 1.95
CA VAL A 33 3.50 0.42 1.46
C VAL A 33 3.02 -0.74 2.32
N ILE A 34 2.50 -1.76 1.67
CA ILE A 34 2.04 -3.00 2.30
C ILE A 34 2.86 -4.16 1.73
N GLU A 35 3.61 -4.83 2.59
CA GLU A 35 4.36 -6.05 2.32
C GLU A 35 4.25 -6.96 3.56
N LYS A 36 5.32 -7.62 4.00
CA LYS A 36 5.36 -8.27 5.32
C LYS A 36 4.98 -7.34 6.48
N MET A 37 5.30 -6.05 6.36
CA MET A 37 4.88 -5.01 7.30
C MET A 37 4.25 -3.84 6.54
N ILE A 38 3.39 -3.09 7.23
CA ILE A 38 2.82 -1.86 6.71
C ILE A 38 3.77 -0.71 7.11
N LYS A 39 4.20 0.07 6.13
CA LYS A 39 5.16 1.15 6.34
C LYS A 39 4.80 2.38 5.53
N SER A 40 5.29 3.53 5.97
CA SER A 40 5.27 4.76 5.19
C SER A 40 6.62 4.96 4.51
N GLN A 41 6.63 5.40 3.26
CA GLN A 41 7.86 5.72 2.52
C GLN A 41 7.77 7.11 1.90
N ASP A 42 8.90 7.80 1.73
CA ASP A 42 8.97 9.00 0.88
C ASP A 42 9.08 8.64 -0.61
N ARG A 43 9.31 9.65 -1.45
CA ARG A 43 9.45 9.49 -2.90
C ARG A 43 10.69 8.70 -3.30
N ASP A 44 11.74 8.74 -2.48
CA ASP A 44 13.00 8.03 -2.67
C ASP A 44 12.94 6.60 -2.12
N GLY A 45 11.80 6.19 -1.55
CA GLY A 45 11.59 4.86 -1.00
C GLY A 45 12.18 4.66 0.40
N ARG A 46 12.63 5.73 1.07
CA ARG A 46 13.12 5.68 2.44
C ARG A 46 11.94 5.54 3.38
N THR A 47 12.07 4.67 4.37
CA THR A 47 11.03 4.51 5.40
C THR A 47 10.95 5.78 6.25
N VAL A 48 9.74 6.31 6.40
CA VAL A 48 9.45 7.46 7.26
C VAL A 48 8.63 7.00 8.44
N GLU A 49 8.74 7.72 9.56
CA GLU A 49 7.93 7.50 10.75
C GLU A 49 6.44 7.71 10.43
N TRP A 50 5.59 6.80 10.89
CA TRP A 50 4.18 6.78 10.47
C TRP A 50 3.44 8.05 10.91
N THR A 51 3.70 8.53 12.12
CA THR A 51 3.03 9.74 12.64
C THR A 51 3.40 10.96 11.83
N ARG A 52 4.66 11.09 11.42
CA ARG A 52 5.09 12.12 10.46
C ARG A 52 4.40 12.01 9.10
N ALA A 53 4.23 10.78 8.60
CA ALA A 53 3.68 10.57 7.26
C ALA A 53 2.16 10.68 7.18
N PHE A 54 1.43 10.16 8.16
CA PHE A 54 -0.01 9.98 8.11
C PHE A 54 -0.74 10.40 9.40
N GLY A 55 0.00 10.88 10.40
CA GLY A 55 -0.54 11.22 11.72
C GLY A 55 -1.08 9.99 12.44
N THR A 56 -2.24 10.15 13.08
CA THR A 56 -2.93 9.07 13.81
C THR A 56 -3.78 8.18 12.91
N LYS A 57 -3.82 8.42 11.59
CA LYS A 57 -4.64 7.65 10.66
C LYS A 57 -4.14 6.21 10.58
N ARG A 58 -5.06 5.26 10.61
CA ARG A 58 -4.81 3.84 10.30
C ARG A 58 -4.69 3.65 8.79
N PRO A 59 -4.07 2.55 8.30
CA PRO A 59 -3.84 2.35 6.86
C PRO A 59 -5.10 2.44 5.98
N HIS A 60 -6.22 1.84 6.40
CA HIS A 60 -7.49 1.94 5.67
C HIS A 60 -8.03 3.38 5.64
N GLN A 61 -7.81 4.16 6.69
CA GLN A 61 -8.19 5.57 6.75
C GLN A 61 -7.31 6.42 5.83
N VAL A 62 -6.01 6.09 5.69
CA VAL A 62 -5.11 6.75 4.73
C VAL A 62 -5.62 6.54 3.31
N ILE A 63 -5.88 5.28 2.92
CA ILE A 63 -6.41 4.93 1.58
C ILE A 63 -7.75 5.61 1.31
N ALA A 64 -8.62 5.72 2.32
CA ALA A 64 -9.93 6.36 2.17
C ALA A 64 -9.88 7.90 2.14
N SER A 65 -8.86 8.52 2.73
CA SER A 65 -8.80 9.99 2.90
C SER A 65 -7.90 10.70 1.88
N LEU A 66 -7.00 9.98 1.21
CA LEU A 66 -6.09 10.55 0.23
C LEU A 66 -6.45 10.08 -1.19
N PRO A 67 -6.51 10.98 -2.19
CA PRO A 67 -6.75 10.59 -3.57
C PRO A 67 -5.61 9.69 -4.06
N ILE A 68 -5.93 8.48 -4.52
CA ILE A 68 -4.95 7.54 -5.06
C ILE A 68 -4.59 7.97 -6.48
N GLU A 69 -3.30 8.17 -6.73
CA GLU A 69 -2.76 8.41 -8.05
C GLU A 69 -2.45 7.08 -8.76
N GLU A 70 -1.83 6.15 -8.05
CA GLU A 70 -1.39 4.87 -8.62
C GLU A 70 -1.29 3.80 -7.53
N ILE A 71 -1.60 2.54 -7.87
CA ILE A 71 -1.29 1.37 -7.06
C ILE A 71 -0.37 0.46 -7.89
N VAL A 72 0.79 0.12 -7.33
CA VAL A 72 1.77 -0.76 -7.97
C VAL A 72 2.00 -1.99 -7.09
N ILE A 73 1.89 -3.18 -7.68
CA ILE A 73 2.32 -4.44 -7.08
C ILE A 73 3.71 -4.75 -7.64
N ILE A 74 4.69 -4.92 -6.76
CA ILE A 74 6.05 -5.30 -7.11
C ILE A 74 6.28 -6.74 -6.66
N TYR A 75 6.56 -7.63 -7.59
CA TYR A 75 6.87 -9.04 -7.34
C TYR A 75 8.35 -9.20 -7.04
N LYS A 76 8.74 -9.36 -5.76
CA LYS A 76 10.16 -9.31 -5.36
C LYS A 76 11.00 -10.45 -5.92
N ASN A 77 10.37 -11.57 -6.31
CA ASN A 77 11.07 -12.70 -6.89
C ASN A 77 11.51 -12.43 -8.34
N THR A 78 10.70 -11.72 -9.12
CA THR A 78 10.93 -11.48 -10.56
C THR A 78 11.38 -10.05 -10.86
N GLY A 79 11.08 -9.11 -9.96
CA GLY A 79 11.22 -7.68 -10.20
C GLY A 79 10.10 -7.07 -11.04
N GLU A 80 9.10 -7.87 -11.44
CA GLU A 80 7.98 -7.39 -12.26
C GLU A 80 7.09 -6.43 -11.46
N GLU A 81 6.59 -5.42 -12.16
CA GLU A 81 5.65 -4.45 -11.62
C GLU A 81 4.31 -4.52 -12.36
N GLU A 82 3.22 -4.60 -11.59
CA GLU A 82 1.86 -4.58 -12.10
C GLU A 82 1.13 -3.36 -11.56
N LYS A 83 0.69 -2.48 -12.47
CA LYS A 83 -0.17 -1.34 -12.13
C LYS A 83 -1.62 -1.81 -12.06
N VAL A 84 -2.27 -1.54 -10.95
CA VAL A 84 -3.65 -1.98 -10.69
C VAL A 84 -4.50 -0.84 -10.16
N ASN A 85 -5.82 -0.98 -10.28
CA ASN A 85 -6.76 -0.19 -9.51
C ASN A 85 -7.21 -0.95 -8.24
N LEU A 86 -7.93 -0.25 -7.36
CA LEU A 86 -8.36 -0.83 -6.08
C LEU A 86 -9.25 -2.07 -6.26
N LYS A 87 -10.11 -2.09 -7.29
CA LYS A 87 -10.99 -3.23 -7.58
C LYS A 87 -10.21 -4.47 -8.01
N GLN A 88 -9.19 -4.29 -8.86
CA GLN A 88 -8.29 -5.36 -9.28
C GLN A 88 -7.47 -5.89 -8.11
N LEU A 89 -6.95 -5.00 -7.25
CA LEU A 89 -6.21 -5.39 -6.05
C LEU A 89 -7.08 -6.24 -5.10
N LEU A 90 -8.30 -5.79 -4.83
CA LEU A 90 -9.21 -6.49 -3.92
C LEU A 90 -9.60 -7.89 -4.43
N LYS A 91 -9.72 -8.07 -5.75
CA LYS A 91 -9.96 -9.39 -6.35
C LYS A 91 -8.81 -10.38 -6.13
N LYS A 92 -7.57 -9.91 -6.00
CA LYS A 92 -6.40 -10.79 -5.76
C LYS A 92 -6.35 -11.32 -4.32
N ILE A 93 -7.03 -10.65 -3.38
CA ILE A 93 -7.03 -11.00 -1.95
C ILE A 93 -8.36 -11.57 -1.45
N SER A 94 -9.35 -11.67 -2.34
CA SER A 94 -10.68 -12.24 -2.04
C SER A 94 -10.64 -13.75 -2.01
#